data_AF-A0A9W6PLJ1-F1
#
_entry.id   AF-A0A9W6PLJ1-F1
#
_cell.length_a   1.000
_cell.length_b   1.000
_cell.length_c   1.000
_cell.angle_alpha   90.00
_cell.angle_beta   90.00
_cell.angle_gamma   90.00
#
_symmetry.space_group_name_H-M   'P 1'
#
loop_
_entity.id
_entity.type
_entity.pdbx_description
1 polymer ?
#
loop_
_entity_poly.entity_id
_entity_poly.type
_entity_poly.pdbx_seq_one_letter_code
_entity_poly.pdbx_strand_id
1 'polypeptide(L)'
;MDAELQKVVTGLEETREKLRSEVAAPLRAGRDRFPEADEHLLLGALAAMVESLEEIALVAVERRSTHFTAGPAHVAHGHLGSAAERLREAERQAGRQAERQAGR
;
A
#
# COMPACT_ATOMS: atom_id res chain seq x y z
N MET A 1 17.29 19.95 -6.88
CA MET A 1 16.54 18.92 -6.11
C MET A 1 17.57 17.95 -5.55
N ASP A 2 17.43 17.51 -4.29
CA ASP A 2 18.34 16.52 -3.67
C ASP A 2 18.34 15.23 -4.52
N ALA A 3 19.53 14.68 -4.81
CA ALA A 3 19.69 13.54 -5.71
C ALA A 3 18.98 12.28 -5.16
N GLU A 4 18.97 12.12 -3.84
CA GLU A 4 18.24 11.03 -3.18
C GLU A 4 16.71 11.22 -3.28
N LEU A 5 16.23 12.45 -3.10
CA LEU A 5 14.81 12.77 -3.31
C LEU A 5 14.38 12.54 -4.77
N GLN A 6 15.23 12.89 -5.73
CA GLN A 6 14.96 12.64 -7.15
C GLN A 6 14.83 11.15 -7.46
N LYS A 7 15.69 10.31 -6.88
CA LYS A 7 15.59 8.85 -7.02
C LYS A 7 14.28 8.31 -6.47
N VAL A 8 13.89 8.74 -5.26
CA VAL A 8 12.62 8.31 -4.63
C VAL A 8 11.41 8.69 -5.47
N VAL A 9 11.33 9.95 -5.92
CA VAL A 9 10.20 10.41 -6.76
C VAL A 9 10.14 9.63 -8.07
N THR A 10 11.27 9.49 -8.76
CA THR A 10 11.34 8.75 -10.03
C THR A 10 10.92 7.29 -9.84
N GLY A 11 11.40 6.63 -8.79
CA GLY A 11 11.04 5.24 -8.47
C GLY A 11 9.55 5.05 -8.16
N LEU A 12 8.93 6.01 -7.47
CA LEU A 12 7.48 5.99 -7.21
C LEU A 12 6.66 6.17 -8.49
N GLU A 13 7.08 7.05 -9.38
CA GLU A 13 6.41 7.28 -10.67
C GLU A 13 6.49 6.03 -11.56
N GLU A 14 7.67 5.41 -11.66
CA GLU A 14 7.87 4.15 -12.40
C GLU A 14 7.04 3.01 -11.81
N THR A 15 7.06 2.86 -10.48
CA THR A 15 6.29 1.82 -9.78
C THR A 15 4.80 2.02 -9.99
N ARG A 16 4.30 3.26 -9.93
CA ARG A 16 2.90 3.59 -10.19
C ARG A 16 2.51 3.23 -11.62
N GLU A 17 3.37 3.49 -12.60
CA GLU A 17 3.06 3.20 -14.00
C GLU A 17 3.06 1.69 -14.27
N LYS A 18 4.02 0.94 -13.71
CA LYS A 18 4.03 -0.53 -13.76
C LYS A 18 2.79 -1.12 -13.09
N LEU A 19 2.46 -0.67 -11.88
CA LEU A 19 1.25 -1.13 -11.17
C LEU A 19 -0.03 -0.85 -11.99
N ARG A 20 -0.11 0.30 -12.65
CA ARG A 20 -1.25 0.64 -13.50
C ARG A 20 -1.34 -0.26 -14.72
N SER A 21 -0.26 -0.40 -15.47
CA SER A 21 -0.25 -1.03 -16.80
C SER A 21 -0.19 -2.56 -16.71
N GLU A 22 0.60 -3.10 -15.79
CA GLU A 22 0.87 -4.54 -15.70
C GLU A 22 -0.05 -5.27 -14.72
N VAL A 23 -0.62 -4.55 -13.73
CA VAL A 23 -1.43 -5.18 -12.68
C VAL A 23 -2.88 -4.71 -12.75
N ALA A 24 -3.13 -3.41 -12.56
CA ALA A 24 -4.48 -2.88 -12.42
C ALA A 24 -5.31 -2.99 -13.71
N ALA A 25 -4.72 -2.74 -14.87
CA ALA A 25 -5.42 -2.84 -16.14
C ALA A 25 -5.87 -4.29 -16.45
N PRO A 26 -5.00 -5.32 -16.35
CA PRO A 26 -5.43 -6.72 -16.49
C PRO A 26 -6.49 -7.14 -15.46
N LEU A 27 -6.32 -6.78 -14.19
CA LEU A 27 -7.28 -7.14 -13.14
C LEU A 27 -8.67 -6.51 -13.35
N ARG A 28 -8.73 -5.30 -13.91
CA ARG A 28 -10.00 -4.65 -14.29
C ARG A 28 -10.63 -5.25 -15.54
N ALA A 29 -9.84 -5.81 -16.43
CA ALA A 29 -10.32 -6.47 -17.64
C ALA A 29 -10.89 -7.87 -17.34
N GLY A 30 -10.36 -8.55 -16.32
CA GLY A 30 -10.96 -9.75 -15.75
C GLY A 30 -12.33 -9.43 -15.15
N ARG A 31 -13.37 -10.17 -15.54
CA ARG A 31 -14.74 -10.01 -14.99
C ARG A 31 -15.01 -10.90 -13.78
N ASP A 32 -14.10 -11.84 -13.52
CA ASP A 32 -14.31 -12.84 -12.49
C ASP A 32 -13.89 -12.32 -11.12
N ARG A 33 -14.66 -12.72 -10.10
CA ARG A 33 -14.31 -12.45 -8.71
C ARG A 33 -12.98 -13.15 -8.39
N PHE A 34 -12.11 -12.49 -7.64
CA PHE A 34 -10.92 -13.12 -7.09
C PHE A 34 -11.33 -14.38 -6.29
N PRO A 35 -10.63 -15.51 -6.46
CA PRO A 35 -10.86 -16.68 -5.63
C PRO A 35 -10.74 -16.29 -4.14
N GLU A 36 -11.70 -16.69 -3.31
CA GLU A 36 -11.69 -16.40 -1.87
C GLU A 36 -10.41 -16.91 -1.20
N ALA A 37 -9.85 -18.02 -1.71
CA ALA A 37 -8.58 -18.58 -1.26
C ALA A 37 -7.40 -17.62 -1.45
N ASP A 38 -7.43 -16.75 -2.45
CA ASP A 38 -6.32 -15.84 -2.81
C ASP A 38 -6.54 -14.41 -2.32
N GLU A 39 -7.72 -14.09 -1.77
CA GLU A 39 -8.07 -12.73 -1.32
C GLU A 39 -7.10 -12.20 -0.26
N HIS A 40 -6.63 -13.08 0.64
CA HIS A 40 -5.64 -12.72 1.65
C HIS A 40 -4.31 -12.25 1.04
N LEU A 41 -3.88 -12.81 -0.09
CA LEU A 41 -2.65 -12.42 -0.78
C LEU A 41 -2.76 -11.00 -1.33
N LEU A 42 -3.92 -10.66 -1.93
CA LEU A 42 -4.18 -9.32 -2.45
C LEU A 42 -4.22 -8.29 -1.31
N LEU A 43 -4.91 -8.61 -0.21
CA LEU A 43 -4.98 -7.75 0.97
C LEU A 43 -3.61 -7.54 1.60
N GLY A 44 -2.79 -8.59 1.71
CA GLY A 44 -1.40 -8.50 2.18
C GLY A 44 -0.51 -7.63 1.29
N ALA A 45 -0.65 -7.75 -0.04
CA ALA A 45 0.08 -6.91 -0.98
C ALA A 45 -0.34 -5.43 -0.88
N LEU A 46 -1.64 -5.15 -0.72
CA LEU A 46 -2.15 -3.79 -0.49
C LEU A 46 -1.64 -3.23 0.84
N ALA A 47 -1.64 -4.03 1.91
CA ALA A 47 -1.08 -3.62 3.20
C ALA A 47 0.39 -3.21 3.07
N ALA A 48 1.22 -4.06 2.45
CA ALA A 48 2.65 -3.80 2.28
C ALA A 48 2.93 -2.51 1.49
N MET A 49 2.13 -2.22 0.45
CA MET A 49 2.25 -0.95 -0.29
C MET A 49 1.90 0.27 0.57
N VAL A 50 0.85 0.18 1.39
CA VAL A 50 0.46 1.29 2.27
C VAL A 50 1.50 1.51 3.37
N GLU A 51 2.06 0.43 3.95
CA GLU A 51 3.18 0.49 4.91
C GLU A 51 4.40 1.19 4.30
N SER A 52 4.75 0.85 3.05
CA SER A 52 5.86 1.52 2.35
C SER A 52 5.59 3.02 2.13
N LEU A 53 4.35 3.40 1.83
CA LEU A 53 3.97 4.81 1.72
C LEU A 53 3.97 5.53 3.07
N GLU A 54 3.59 4.84 4.14
CA GLU A 54 3.65 5.34 5.51
C GLU A 54 5.10 5.66 5.91
N GLU A 55 6.04 4.76 5.62
CA GLU A 55 7.48 4.96 5.86
C GLU A 55 8.02 6.18 5.11
N ILE A 56 7.66 6.34 3.83
CA ILE A 56 8.06 7.52 3.04
C ILE A 56 7.45 8.81 3.64
N ALA A 57 6.19 8.75 4.10
CA ALA A 57 5.54 9.87 4.76
C ALA A 57 6.24 10.22 6.09
N LEU A 58 6.70 9.23 6.85
CA LEU A 58 7.47 9.42 8.08
C LEU A 58 8.81 10.10 7.78
N VAL A 59 9.55 9.64 6.77
CA VAL A 59 10.79 10.31 6.32
C VAL A 59 10.51 11.77 5.93
N ALA A 60 9.37 12.02 5.28
CA ALA A 60 8.94 13.38 4.94
C ALA A 60 8.48 14.22 6.15
N VAL A 61 8.15 13.59 7.28
CA VAL A 61 7.93 14.28 8.57
C VAL A 61 9.28 14.60 9.22
N GLU A 62 10.18 13.62 9.28
CA GLU A 62 11.49 13.71 9.95
C GLU A 62 12.45 14.69 9.26
N ARG A 63 12.49 14.71 7.93
CA ARG A 63 13.46 15.54 7.17
C ARG A 63 13.04 17.01 7.00
N ARG A 64 12.04 17.50 7.74
CA ARG A 64 11.45 18.83 7.47
C ARG A 64 12.33 20.02 7.83
N SER A 65 12.31 20.98 6.91
CA SER A 65 12.96 22.29 6.94
C SER A 65 12.00 23.50 7.02
N THR A 66 10.66 23.30 7.02
CA THR A 66 9.67 24.39 7.25
C THR A 66 8.38 23.92 7.94
N HIS A 67 7.80 24.77 8.79
CA HIS A 67 6.57 24.51 9.56
C HIS A 67 5.31 24.29 8.71
N PHE A 68 5.22 24.90 7.52
CA PHE A 68 3.97 24.96 6.74
C PHE A 68 3.48 23.60 6.24
N THR A 69 4.38 22.76 5.75
CA THR A 69 3.97 21.47 5.19
C THR A 69 3.85 20.37 6.27
N ALA A 70 4.24 20.66 7.54
CA ALA A 70 4.51 19.65 8.58
C ALA A 70 3.24 18.97 9.10
N GLY A 71 2.21 19.77 9.36
CA GLY A 71 0.89 19.25 9.73
C GLY A 71 0.33 18.27 8.70
N PRO A 72 0.23 18.64 7.40
CA PRO A 72 -0.26 17.73 6.36
C PRO A 72 0.51 16.41 6.25
N ALA A 73 1.84 16.40 6.38
CA ALA A 73 2.61 15.16 6.31
C ALA A 73 2.39 14.26 7.53
N HIS A 74 2.27 14.84 8.72
CA HIS A 74 1.99 14.06 9.93
C HIS A 74 0.58 13.44 9.89
N VAL A 75 -0.39 14.19 9.38
CA VAL A 75 -1.76 13.69 9.13
C VAL A 75 -1.75 12.57 8.09
N ALA A 76 -1.01 12.73 6.99
CA ALA A 76 -0.88 11.70 5.96
C ALA A 76 -0.25 10.41 6.52
N HIS A 77 0.84 10.53 7.29
CA HIS A 77 1.48 9.39 7.96
C HIS A 77 0.49 8.64 8.86
N GLY A 78 -0.23 9.34 9.75
CA GLY A 78 -1.21 8.72 10.64
C GLY A 78 -2.37 8.03 9.90
N HIS A 79 -2.86 8.62 8.80
CA HIS A 79 -3.89 7.99 7.97
C HIS A 79 -3.39 6.74 7.25
N LEU A 80 -2.15 6.75 6.74
CA LEU A 80 -1.55 5.60 6.07
C LEU A 80 -1.37 4.44 7.06
N GLY A 81 -0.82 4.69 8.25
CA GLY A 81 -0.69 3.66 9.29
C GLY A 81 -2.05 3.05 9.69
N SER A 82 -3.07 3.89 9.90
CA SER A 82 -4.44 3.41 10.17
C SER A 82 -5.01 2.55 9.03
N ALA A 83 -4.69 2.86 7.77
CA ALA A 83 -5.15 2.08 6.63
C ALA A 83 -4.38 0.75 6.50
N ALA A 84 -3.07 0.76 6.73
CA ALA A 84 -2.23 -0.45 6.76
C ALA A 84 -2.74 -1.44 7.82
N GLU A 85 -3.01 -0.97 9.05
CA GLU A 85 -3.54 -1.79 10.13
C GLU A 85 -4.86 -2.48 9.75
N ARG A 86 -5.79 -1.74 9.13
CA ARG A 86 -7.07 -2.29 8.66
C ARG A 86 -6.89 -3.33 7.56
N LEU A 87 -5.97 -3.11 6.62
CA LEU A 87 -5.67 -4.06 5.55
C LEU A 87 -5.04 -5.35 6.11
N ARG A 88 -4.12 -5.23 7.08
CA ARG A 88 -3.54 -6.38 7.80
C ARG A 88 -4.59 -7.16 8.59
N GLU A 89 -5.54 -6.47 9.22
CA GLU A 89 -6.64 -7.14 9.88
C GLU A 89 -7.51 -7.92 8.89
N ALA A 90 -7.87 -7.30 7.76
CA ALA A 90 -8.63 -7.94 6.69
C ALA A 90 -7.89 -9.15 6.10
N GLU A 91 -6.58 -9.02 5.82
CA GLU A 91 -5.71 -10.13 5.39
C GLU A 91 -5.80 -11.32 6.34
N ARG A 92 -5.62 -11.07 7.65
CA ARG A 92 -5.70 -12.13 8.67
C ARG A 92 -7.10 -12.76 8.75
N GLN A 93 -8.16 -11.97 8.56
CA GLN A 93 -9.53 -12.48 8.54
C GLN A 93 -9.76 -13.38 7.31
N ALA A 94 -9.34 -12.95 6.13
CA ALA A 94 -9.42 -13.70 4.88
C ALA A 94 -8.60 -15.00 4.95
N GLY A 95 -7.36 -14.96 5.46
CA GLY A 95 -6.52 -16.15 5.63
C GLY A 95 -7.16 -17.21 6.53
N ARG A 96 -7.74 -16.80 7.66
CA ARG A 96 -8.49 -17.72 8.54
C ARG A 96 -9.74 -18.31 7.88
N GLN A 97 -10.37 -17.59 6.96
CA GLN A 97 -11.53 -18.11 6.22
C GLN A 97 -11.08 -19.14 5.18
N ALA A 98 -10.02 -18.86 4.42
CA ALA A 98 -9.44 -19.77 3.45
C ALA A 98 -8.99 -21.11 4.09
N GLU A 99 -8.31 -21.06 5.24
CA GLU A 99 -7.90 -22.26 5.98
C GLU A 99 -9.09 -23.13 6.41
N ARG A 100 -10.19 -22.52 6.86
CA ARG A 100 -11.40 -23.25 7.26
C ARG A 100 -12.10 -23.91 6.07
N GLN A 101 -12.00 -23.34 4.88
CA GLN A 101 -12.55 -23.91 3.66
C GLN A 101 -11.70 -25.07 3.15
N ALA A 102 -10.37 -24.98 3.27
CA ALA A 102 -9.44 -26.03 2.84
C ALA A 102 -9.42 -27.27 3.76
N GLY A 103 -9.83 -27.12 5.03
CA GLY A 103 -9.94 -28.23 5.99
C GLY A 103 -11.26 -29.00 5.96
N ARG A 104 -12.15 -28.73 5.00
CA ARG A 104 -13.43 -29.42 4.78
C ARG A 104 -13.37 -30.28 3.53
#